data_AF-A0A1V0UW04-F1
#
_entry.id   AF-A0A1V0UW04-F1
#
_cell.length_a   1.000
_cell.length_b   1.000
_cell.length_c   1.000
_cell.angle_alpha   90.00
_cell.angle_beta   90.00
_cell.angle_gamma   90.00
#
_symmetry.space_group_name_H-M   'P 1'
#
loop_
_entity.id
_entity.type
_entity.pdbx_description
1 polymer ?
#
loop_
_entity_poly.entity_id
_entity_poly.type
_entity_poly.pdbx_seq_one_letter_code
_entity_poly.pdbx_strand_id
1 'polypeptide(L)'
;MSNCYFRLFPECFLVVGRKKSVVCHLLDENMIWLDEVNTQKLKDAEANHPVNAEDPFFSELESTNFGFFSDQTVFIDKLRPINSFSQKKLWQDAPELIWLYCM
;
A
#
# COMPACT_ATOMS: atom_id res chain seq x y z
N MET A 1 20.87 -13.82 6.54
CA MET A 1 19.43 -13.58 6.45
C MET A 1 19.26 -12.40 5.53
N SER A 2 18.87 -12.65 4.28
CA SER A 2 18.54 -11.58 3.34
C SER A 2 17.15 -11.08 3.69
N ASN A 3 17.01 -9.81 4.07
CA ASN A 3 15.70 -9.24 4.36
C ASN A 3 14.95 -9.09 3.03
N CYS A 4 13.81 -9.76 2.89
CA CYS A 4 12.94 -9.62 1.75
C CYS A 4 11.83 -8.61 2.09
N TYR A 5 11.54 -7.69 1.19
CA TYR A 5 10.49 -6.70 1.32
C TYR A 5 9.47 -6.92 0.21
N PHE A 6 8.20 -6.63 0.50
CA PHE A 6 7.16 -6.64 -0.51
C PHE A 6 6.60 -5.23 -0.67
N ARG A 7 6.39 -4.81 -1.91
CA ARG A 7 5.83 -3.50 -2.22
C ARG A 7 4.76 -3.60 -3.28
N LEU A 8 3.64 -2.90 -3.05
CA LEU A 8 2.65 -2.72 -4.09
C LEU A 8 3.21 -1.82 -5.20
N PHE A 9 2.74 -2.01 -6.42
CA PHE A 9 3.06 -1.13 -7.53
C PHE A 9 2.56 0.32 -7.29
N PRO A 10 3.13 1.34 -7.98
CA PRO A 10 2.68 2.73 -7.90
C PRO A 10 1.18 2.95 -8.11
N GLU A 11 0.59 2.16 -9.00
CA GLU A 11 -0.81 2.17 -9.41
C GLU A 11 -1.73 1.36 -8.50
N CYS A 12 -1.17 0.61 -7.55
CA CYS A 12 -1.90 -0.23 -6.61
C CYS A 12 -2.09 0.48 -5.26
N PHE A 13 -3.35 0.66 -4.87
CA PHE A 13 -3.73 1.41 -3.67
C PHE A 13 -4.33 0.51 -2.60
N LEU A 14 -3.71 0.53 -1.42
CA LEU A 14 -4.28 -0.07 -0.22
C LEU A 14 -5.26 0.93 0.44
N VAL A 15 -6.55 0.66 0.36
CA VAL A 15 -7.59 1.39 1.09
C VAL A 15 -7.88 0.66 2.40
N VAL A 16 -7.48 1.28 3.51
CA VAL A 16 -7.58 0.68 4.84
C VAL A 16 -8.91 1.03 5.51
N GLY A 17 -9.71 0.02 5.81
CA GLY A 17 -10.86 0.13 6.72
C GLY A 17 -10.48 -0.21 8.17
N ARG A 18 -11.47 -0.17 9.07
CA ARG A 18 -11.26 -0.41 10.52
C ARG A 18 -10.68 -1.79 10.85
N LYS A 19 -11.02 -2.81 10.06
CA LYS A 19 -10.56 -4.20 10.23
C LYS A 19 -10.15 -4.90 8.94
N LYS A 20 -10.68 -4.46 7.82
CA LYS A 20 -10.44 -5.05 6.49
C LYS A 20 -9.94 -3.95 5.58
N SER A 21 -9.27 -4.33 4.51
CA SER A 21 -8.83 -3.41 3.48
C SER A 21 -9.16 -3.94 2.09
N VAL A 22 -9.04 -3.07 1.10
CA VAL A 22 -9.10 -3.45 -0.31
C VAL A 22 -7.87 -2.92 -1.01
N VAL A 23 -7.27 -3.72 -1.88
CA VAL A 23 -6.21 -3.29 -2.79
C VAL A 23 -6.84 -3.03 -4.15
N CYS A 24 -6.70 -1.82 -4.66
CA CYS A 24 -7.26 -1.42 -5.94
C CYS A 24 -6.14 -1.20 -6.96
N HIS A 25 -6.24 -1.82 -8.12
CA HIS A 25 -5.37 -1.58 -9.26
C HIS A 25 -5.99 -0.48 -10.13
N LEU A 26 -5.40 0.72 -10.15
CA LEU A 26 -6.04 1.87 -10.83
C LEU A 26 -6.11 1.74 -12.35
N LEU A 27 -5.17 1.02 -12.97
CA LEU A 27 -5.12 0.90 -14.43
C LEU A 27 -6.10 -0.14 -14.99
N ASP A 28 -6.30 -1.23 -14.24
CA ASP A 28 -7.05 -2.42 -14.69
C ASP A 28 -8.41 -2.54 -13.99
N GLU A 29 -8.73 -1.59 -13.10
CA GLU A 29 -9.95 -1.55 -12.27
C GLU A 29 -10.18 -2.80 -11.40
N ASN A 30 -9.18 -3.68 -11.30
CA ASN A 30 -9.23 -4.89 -10.47
C ASN A 30 -9.10 -4.53 -8.98
N MET A 31 -9.82 -5.26 -8.13
CA MET A 31 -9.81 -5.05 -6.69
C MET A 31 -9.75 -6.37 -5.93
N ILE A 32 -8.91 -6.42 -4.90
CA ILE A 32 -8.78 -7.57 -4.00
C ILE A 32 -9.18 -7.16 -2.59
N TRP A 33 -10.17 -7.86 -2.04
CA TRP A 33 -10.59 -7.69 -0.65
C TRP A 33 -9.68 -8.49 0.28
N LEU A 34 -9.22 -7.84 1.34
CA LEU A 34 -8.36 -8.45 2.34
C LEU A 34 -9.12 -8.66 3.65
N ASP A 35 -8.84 -9.79 4.29
CA ASP A 35 -9.24 -10.04 5.67
C ASP A 35 -8.32 -9.29 6.65
N GLU A 36 -8.59 -9.40 7.94
CA GLU A 36 -7.85 -8.66 8.98
C GLU A 36 -6.37 -9.05 9.06
N VAL A 37 -6.06 -10.33 8.83
CA VAL A 37 -4.70 -10.86 8.87
C VAL A 37 -3.88 -10.33 7.69
N ASN A 38 -4.40 -10.46 6.48
CA ASN A 38 -3.72 -10.01 5.26
C ASN A 38 -3.66 -8.48 5.19
N THR A 39 -4.67 -7.79 5.74
CA THR A 39 -4.63 -6.33 5.93
C THR A 39 -3.42 -5.93 6.76
N GLN A 40 -3.18 -6.63 7.88
CA GLN A 40 -2.06 -6.32 8.76
C GLN A 40 -0.71 -6.62 8.09
N LYS A 41 -0.58 -7.79 7.45
CA LYS A 41 0.62 -8.15 6.68
C LYS A 41 0.99 -7.09 5.64
N LEU A 42 0.01 -6.59 4.88
CA LEU A 42 0.26 -5.60 3.83
C LEU A 42 0.59 -4.22 4.39
N LYS A 43 -0.01 -3.84 5.54
CA LYS A 43 0.39 -2.62 6.26
C LYS A 43 1.84 -2.68 6.71
N ASP A 44 2.26 -3.82 7.27
CA ASP A 44 3.62 -4.02 7.73
C ASP A 44 4.61 -3.98 6.55
N ALA A 45 4.26 -4.62 5.43
CA ALA A 45 5.04 -4.54 4.20
C ALA A 45 5.20 -3.10 3.68
N GLU A 46 4.10 -2.32 3.60
CA GLU A 46 4.15 -0.93 3.17
C GLU A 46 4.90 -0.01 4.17
N ALA A 47 5.04 -0.42 5.43
CA ALA A 47 5.85 0.26 6.45
C ALA A 47 7.36 -0.04 6.37
N ASN A 48 7.82 -0.76 5.33
CA ASN A 48 9.20 -1.27 5.20
C ASN A 48 9.57 -2.35 6.22
N HIS A 49 8.59 -3.07 6.79
CA HIS A 49 8.95 -4.26 7.56
C HIS A 49 9.32 -5.41 6.62
N PRO A 50 10.35 -6.21 6.97
CA PRO A 50 10.69 -7.40 6.21
C PRO A 50 9.52 -8.40 6.25
N VAL A 51 9.27 -9.06 5.13
CA VAL A 51 8.22 -10.05 4.96
C VAL A 51 8.82 -11.45 4.80
N ASN A 52 8.00 -12.46 5.05
CA ASN A 52 8.34 -13.83 4.68
C ASN A 52 8.02 -14.04 3.19
N ALA A 53 9.05 -14.25 2.37
CA ALA A 53 8.90 -14.50 0.93
C ALA A 53 8.16 -15.82 0.62
N GLU A 54 8.14 -16.76 1.57
CA GLU A 54 7.41 -18.03 1.42
C GLU A 54 5.93 -17.92 1.81
N ASP A 55 5.46 -16.73 2.21
CA ASP A 55 4.04 -16.53 2.53
C ASP A 55 3.22 -16.51 1.24
N PRO A 56 2.27 -17.46 1.08
CA PRO A 56 1.51 -17.60 -0.17
C PRO A 56 0.70 -16.37 -0.53
N PHE A 57 0.34 -15.54 0.46
CA PHE A 57 -0.38 -14.28 0.22
C PHE A 57 0.42 -13.31 -0.66
N PHE A 58 1.72 -13.15 -0.40
CA PHE A 58 2.55 -12.23 -1.18
C PHE A 58 2.89 -12.81 -2.55
N SER A 59 3.07 -14.14 -2.65
CA SER A 59 3.22 -14.81 -3.96
C SER A 59 1.98 -14.66 -4.84
N GLU A 60 0.77 -14.72 -4.24
CA GLU A 60 -0.48 -14.49 -4.96
C GLU A 60 -0.56 -13.03 -5.47
N LEU A 61 -0.23 -12.05 -4.62
CA LEU A 61 -0.21 -10.63 -5.02
C LEU A 61 0.81 -10.33 -6.12
N GLU A 62 1.97 -10.98 -6.10
CA GLU A 62 2.95 -10.86 -7.18
C GLU A 62 2.41 -11.49 -8.48
N SER A 63 1.83 -12.70 -8.41
CA SER A 63 1.28 -13.39 -9.60
C SER A 63 0.09 -12.67 -10.22
N THR A 64 -0.66 -11.90 -9.42
CA THR A 64 -1.80 -11.07 -9.84
C THR A 64 -1.38 -9.66 -10.24
N ASN A 65 -0.07 -9.38 -10.29
CA ASN A 65 0.52 -8.11 -10.71
C ASN A 65 0.12 -6.91 -9.84
N PHE A 66 -0.08 -7.12 -8.54
CA PHE A 66 -0.37 -6.06 -7.56
C PHE A 66 0.89 -5.50 -6.88
N GLY A 67 1.99 -6.25 -6.91
CA GLY A 67 3.24 -5.84 -6.29
C GLY A 67 4.41 -6.75 -6.65
N PHE A 68 5.55 -6.49 -6.03
CA PHE A 68 6.79 -7.23 -6.26
C PHE A 68 7.63 -7.36 -4.99
N PHE A 69 8.52 -8.37 -4.98
CA PHE A 69 9.53 -8.52 -3.94
C PHE A 69 10.80 -7.73 -4.24
N SER A 70 11.44 -7.22 -3.19
CA SER A 70 12.72 -6.52 -3.27
C SER A 70 13.63 -6.89 -2.12
N ASP A 71 14.93 -6.95 -2.39
CA ASP A 71 15.97 -7.18 -1.38
C ASP A 71 16.33 -5.90 -0.60
N GLN A 72 15.78 -4.75 -1.00
CA GLN A 72 16.07 -3.44 -0.41
C GLN A 72 14.77 -2.72 -0.03
N THR A 73 14.87 -1.78 0.90
CA THR A 73 13.76 -0.87 1.22
C THR A 73 13.61 0.15 0.09
N VAL A 74 12.82 -0.21 -0.92
CA VAL A 74 12.52 0.68 -2.05
C VAL A 74 11.39 1.62 -1.64
N PHE A 75 11.65 2.93 -1.75
CA PHE A 75 10.59 3.94 -1.70
C PHE A 75 9.95 4.07 -3.08
N ILE A 76 8.65 3.82 -3.17
CA ILE A 76 7.87 3.94 -4.40
C ILE A 76 6.87 5.06 -4.23
N ASP A 77 6.98 6.10 -5.05
CA ASP A 77 5.99 7.16 -5.10
C ASP A 77 4.71 6.64 -5.78
N LYS A 78 3.59 6.69 -5.07
CA LYS A 78 2.30 6.12 -5.52
C LYS A 78 1.56 7.10 -6.41
N LEU A 79 0.99 6.64 -7.52
CA LEU A 79 0.28 7.46 -8.50
C LEU A 79 -1.07 7.97 -7.95
N ARG A 80 -1.13 9.19 -7.42
CA ARG A 80 -2.38 9.79 -6.91
C ARG A 80 -3.09 10.55 -8.04
N PRO A 81 -4.11 9.97 -8.73
CA PRO A 81 -4.79 10.66 -9.84
C PRO A 81 -5.54 11.92 -9.39
N ILE A 82 -6.00 11.96 -8.13
CA ILE A 82 -6.51 13.18 -7.50
C ILE A 82 -5.52 13.56 -6.42
N ASN A 83 -4.53 14.36 -6.81
CA ASN A 83 -3.74 15.06 -5.84
C ASN A 83 -4.60 16.19 -5.26
N SER A 84 -5.16 16.02 -4.06
CA SER A 84 -5.54 17.19 -3.24
C SER A 84 -4.33 18.10 -2.96
N PHE A 85 -3.10 17.64 -3.25
CA PHE A 85 -1.86 18.41 -3.31
C PHE A 85 -1.51 18.95 -4.71
N SER A 86 -2.48 19.20 -5.59
CA SER A 86 -2.26 20.01 -6.81
C SER A 86 -1.79 21.46 -6.50
N GLN A 87 -1.52 21.79 -5.24
CA GLN A 87 -0.61 22.87 -4.87
C GLN A 87 0.86 22.40 -4.96
N LYS A 88 1.53 22.77 -6.05
CA LYS A 88 2.99 22.82 -6.11
C LYS A 88 3.51 23.82 -5.07
N LYS A 89 3.72 23.38 -3.84
CA LYS A 89 4.56 24.08 -2.86
C LYS A 89 5.69 23.14 -2.46
N LEU A 90 6.92 23.63 -2.59
CA LEU A 90 8.16 22.89 -2.30
C LEU A 90 8.31 22.55 -0.80
N TRP A 91 7.46 23.14 0.04
CA TRP A 91 7.37 22.94 1.47
C TRP A 91 5.90 22.88 1.87
N GLN A 92 5.51 21.87 2.64
CA GLN A 92 4.21 21.80 3.30
C GLN A 92 4.41 21.34 4.74
N ASP A 93 3.71 21.99 5.66
CA ASP A 93 3.60 21.51 7.03
C ASP A 93 2.88 20.17 7.04
N ALA A 94 3.26 19.30 7.98
CA ALA A 94 2.60 18.00 8.15
C ALA A 94 1.10 18.23 8.32
N PRO A 95 0.23 17.52 7.55
CA PRO A 95 -1.20 17.76 7.64
C PRO A 95 -1.69 17.40 9.03
N GLU A 96 -2.21 18.39 9.75
CA GLU A 96 -2.93 18.14 11.00
C GLU A 96 -4.23 17.40 10.66
N LEU A 97 -4.32 16.15 11.11
CA LEU A 97 -5.53 15.34 11.00
C LEU A 97 -6.60 15.92 11.93
N ILE A 98 -7.35 16.90 11.46
CA ILE A 98 -8.58 17.34 12.11
C ILE A 98 -9.64 16.27 11.80
N TRP A 99 -9.95 15.45 12.82
CA TRP A 99 -11.12 14.58 12.82
C TRP A 99 -12.38 15.46 12.82
N LEU A 100 -12.91 15.76 11.64
CA LEU A 100 -14.26 16.28 11.51
C LEU A 100 -15.24 15.17 11.89
N TYR A 101 -15.77 15.27 13.11
CA TYR A 101 -17.03 14.67 13.51
C TYR A 101 -18.11 14.94 12.45
N CYS A 102 -18.77 13.88 11.99
CA CYS A 102 -20.09 13.89 11.35
C CYS A 102 -20.53 12.42 11.24
N MET A 103 -21.61 11.91 11.82
CA MET A 103 -22.73 12.47 12.58
C MET A 103 -23.22 11.36 13.53
#